data_AF-A0A967CA07-F1
#
_entry.id   AF-A0A967CA07-F1
#
_cell.length_a   1.000
_cell.length_b   1.000
_cell.length_c   1.000
_cell.angle_alpha   90.00
_cell.angle_beta   90.00
_cell.angle_gamma   90.00
#
_symmetry.space_group_name_H-M   'P 1'
#
loop_
_entity.id
_entity.type
_entity.pdbx_description
1 polymer ?
#
loop_
_entity_poly.entity_id
_entity_poly.type
_entity_poly.pdbx_seq_one_letter_code
_entity_poly.pdbx_strand_id
1 'polypeptide(L)' 'MDRCKGEGRQSCTQCGGSGVLRTNATAYRTCLICVGQGVLPRFEPSDVLPALNGWRKRQRRGQKAGFRGDLSAWTSGAR' A
#
# COMPACT_ATOMS: atom_id res chain seq x y z
N MET A 1 28.69 20.21 15.36
CA MET A 1 28.74 18.78 14.96
C MET A 1 27.63 18.06 15.71
N ASP A 2 26.41 18.34 15.29
CA ASP A 2 25.16 18.16 16.01
C ASP A 2 24.71 16.71 15.85
N ARG A 3 25.15 15.87 16.79
CA ARG A 3 24.90 14.43 16.79
C ARG A 3 23.52 14.17 17.40
N CYS A 4 22.45 14.37 16.62
CA CYS A 4 21.09 13.98 16.98
C CYS A 4 20.98 12.44 17.06
N LYS A 5 21.31 11.90 18.23
CA LYS A 5 21.22 10.48 18.57
C LYS A 5 19.77 10.17 19.00
N GLY A 6 18.94 9.82 18.02
CA GLY A 6 17.60 9.29 18.26
C GLY A 6 17.68 7.81 18.62
N GLU A 7 17.44 7.51 19.90
CA GLU A 7 17.32 6.17 20.47
C GLU A 7 16.37 5.28 19.63
N GLY A 8 16.85 4.12 19.18
CA GLY A 8 16.01 3.00 18.72
C GLY A 8 15.52 2.99 17.26
N ARG A 9 15.59 4.07 16.49
CA ARG A 9 15.15 4.11 15.06
C ARG A 9 16.32 4.43 14.13
N GLN A 10 16.50 3.62 13.08
CA GLN A 10 17.57 3.82 12.10
C GLN A 10 17.32 5.13 11.33
N SER A 11 18.20 6.11 11.51
CA SER A 11 18.16 7.36 10.76
C SER A 11 18.28 7.10 9.26
N CYS A 12 17.53 7.85 8.46
CA CYS A 12 17.57 7.73 7.02
C CYS A 12 18.88 8.30 6.47
N THR A 13 19.72 7.44 5.89
CA THR A 13 21.01 7.82 5.30
C THR A 13 20.86 8.71 4.08
N GLN A 14 19.73 8.62 3.35
CA GLN A 14 19.46 9.41 2.15
C GLN A 14 19.33 10.91 2.43
N CYS A 15 18.63 11.29 3.50
CA CYS A 15 18.39 12.70 3.88
C CYS A 15 19.17 13.13 5.13
N GLY A 16 20.04 12.26 5.65
CA GLY A 16 20.83 12.52 6.86
C GLY A 16 20.00 12.72 8.12
N GLY A 17 18.79 12.17 8.18
CA GLY A 17 17.91 12.31 9.35
C GLY A 17 16.91 13.48 9.30
N SER A 18 16.97 14.35 8.29
CA SER A 18 16.13 15.57 8.24
C SER A 18 14.70 15.34 7.74
N GLY A 19 14.46 14.26 6.99
CA GLY A 19 13.20 14.04 6.28
C GLY A 19 13.08 14.80 4.96
N VAL A 20 14.03 15.68 4.63
CA VAL A 20 13.99 16.50 3.41
C VAL A 20 15.30 16.41 2.63
N LEU A 21 15.20 16.48 1.30
CA LEU A 21 16.33 16.54 0.39
C LEU A 21 16.38 17.92 -0.23
N ARG A 22 17.53 18.58 -0.15
CA ARG A 22 17.77 19.84 -0.85
C ARG A 22 18.06 19.53 -2.31
N THR A 23 17.26 20.08 -3.23
CA THR A 23 17.45 19.89 -4.67
C THR A 23 18.25 21.03 -5.28
N ASN A 24 17.99 22.27 -4.84
CA ASN A 24 18.72 23.48 -5.21
C ASN A 24 18.89 24.38 -3.99
N ALA A 25 19.58 25.52 -4.15
CA ALA A 25 19.76 26.51 -3.08
C ALA A 25 18.43 26.95 -2.44
N THR A 26 17.34 27.00 -3.21
CA THR A 26 16.00 27.48 -2.79
C THR A 26 14.92 26.40 -2.78
N ALA A 27 15.24 25.16 -3.17
CA ALA A 27 14.24 24.11 -3.34
C ALA A 27 14.54 22.89 -2.47
N TYR A 28 13.48 22.39 -1.83
CA TYR A 28 13.49 21.21 -0.99
C TYR A 28 12.40 20.26 -1.46
N ARG A 29 12.67 18.95 -1.37
CA ARG A 29 11.67 17.91 -1.58
C ARG A 29 11.62 16.99 -0.37
N THR A 30 10.47 16.41 -0.11
CA THR A 30 10.33 15.37 0.91
C THR A 30 11.18 14.14 0.55
N CYS A 31 11.90 13.59 1.51
CA CYS A 31 12.65 12.36 1.30
C CYS A 31 11.66 11.19 1.25
N LEU A 32 11.56 10.55 0.08
CA LEU A 32 10.61 9.45 -0.14
C LEU A 32 11.01 8.15 0.54
N ILE A 33 12.29 7.97 0.89
CA ILE A 33 12.79 6.76 1.55
C ILE A 33 12.29 6.67 3.00
N CYS A 34 12.32 7.80 3.73
CA CYS A 34 11.77 7.90 5.08
C CYS A 34 10.38 8.54 5.11
N VAL A 35 9.79 8.84 3.95
CA VAL A 35 8.49 9.50 3.83
C VAL A 35 8.40 10.77 4.68
N GLY A 36 9.45 11.58 4.66
CA GLY A 36 9.52 12.84 5.43
C GLY A 36 9.81 12.69 6.92
N GLN A 37 9.94 11.47 7.46
CA GLN A 37 10.09 11.24 8.91
C GLN A 37 11.53 11.39 9.43
N GLY A 38 12.52 11.42 8.54
CA GLY A 38 13.95 11.44 8.92
C GLY A 38 14.50 10.11 9.42
N VAL A 39 13.64 9.18 9.82
CA VAL A 39 13.98 7.80 10.21
C VAL A 39 13.31 6.79 9.29
N LEU A 40 13.92 5.63 9.08
CA LEU A 40 13.32 4.58 8.26
C LEU A 40 12.08 4.01 8.96
N PRO A 41 10.94 3.86 8.25
CA PRO A 41 9.77 3.22 8.80
C PRO A 41 10.09 1.75 9.11
N ARG A 42 9.80 1.33 10.34
CA ARG A 42 9.77 -0.08 10.70
C ARG A 42 8.35 -0.58 10.50
N PHE A 43 8.18 -1.46 9.52
CA PHE A 43 6.93 -2.17 9.34
C PHE A 43 6.96 -3.38 10.25
N GLU A 44 6.27 -3.28 11.38
CA GLU A 44 5.89 -4.49 12.11
C GLU A 44 4.88 -5.27 11.26
N PRO A 45 5.07 -6.58 11.07
CA PRO A 45 4.06 -7.39 10.43
C PRO A 45 2.77 -7.26 11.24
N SER A 46 1.74 -6.68 10.61
CA SER A 46 0.44 -6.55 11.24
C SER A 46 -0.28 -7.88 11.11
N ASP A 47 -0.50 -8.58 12.23
CA ASP A 47 -1.27 -9.82 12.30
C ASP A 47 -2.78 -9.62 12.01
N VAL A 48 -3.18 -8.40 11.64
CA VAL A 48 -4.59 -7.99 11.50
C VAL A 48 -5.23 -8.49 10.20
N LEU A 49 -4.49 -9.17 9.31
CA LEU A 49 -5.07 -9.78 8.10
C LEU A 49 -4.86 -11.30 7.99
N PRO A 50 -5.57 -12.13 8.77
CA PRO A 50 -5.72 -13.56 8.49
C PRO A 50 -6.61 -13.86 7.26
N ALA A 51 -7.35 -12.87 6.73
CA ALA A 51 -8.52 -13.14 5.87
C ALA A 51 -8.31 -13.06 4.35
N LEU A 52 -7.20 -12.51 3.84
CA LEU A 52 -6.99 -12.36 2.38
C LEU A 52 -6.37 -13.60 1.71
N ASN A 53 -5.80 -14.52 2.48
CA ASN A 53 -5.21 -15.76 1.94
C ASN A 53 -6.26 -16.82 1.54
N GLY A 54 -7.54 -16.62 1.88
CA GLY A 54 -8.64 -17.52 1.56
C GLY A 54 -9.21 -17.37 0.14
N TRP A 55 -8.94 -16.26 -0.55
CA TRP A 55 -9.54 -15.96 -1.87
C TRP A 55 -8.96 -16.83 -3.01
N ARG A 56 -7.77 -17.40 -2.82
CA ARG A 56 -7.10 -18.22 -3.86
C ARG A 56 -7.66 -19.63 -4.04
N LYS A 57 -8.60 -20.09 -3.20
CA LYS A 57 -9.08 -21.48 -3.22
C LYS A 57 -10.60 -21.63 -3.44
N ARG A 58 -11.22 -20.81 -4.29
CA ARG A 58 -12.64 -20.99 -4.68
C ARG A 58 -12.87 -20.95 -6.20
N GLN A 59 -12.16 -21.78 -6.96
CA GLN A 59 -12.39 -21.87 -8.42
C GLN A 59 -12.51 -23.28 -9.03
N ARG A 60 -12.72 -24.36 -8.25
CA ARG A 60 -12.95 -25.71 -8.84
C ARG A 60 -13.92 -26.63 -8.09
N ARG A 61 -15.00 -26.12 -7.49
CA ARG A 61 -16.13 -26.99 -7.10
C ARG A 61 -17.46 -26.24 -7.32
N GLY A 62 -18.21 -26.69 -8.33
CA GLY A 62 -19.64 -26.40 -8.43
C GLY A 62 -20.04 -25.23 -9.34
N GLN A 63 -19.62 -25.25 -10.61
CA GLN A 63 -20.35 -24.57 -11.68
C GLN A 63 -21.68 -25.31 -11.91
N LYS A 64 -22.63 -25.21 -10.98
CA LYS A 64 -24.04 -25.62 -11.15
C LYS A 64 -24.94 -24.76 -10.25
N ALA A 65 -24.98 -23.47 -10.52
CA ALA A 65 -26.17 -22.68 -10.29
C ALA A 65 -26.38 -21.87 -11.57
N GLY A 66 -26.93 -22.56 -12.58
CA GLY A 66 -27.37 -21.89 -13.78
C GLY A 66 -28.34 -20.78 -13.38
N PHE A 67 -28.05 -19.56 -13.80
CA PHE A 67 -29.01 -18.49 -13.79
C PHE A 67 -30.14 -18.89 -14.74
N ARG A 68 -31.22 -19.48 -14.20
CA ARG A 68 -32.50 -19.71 -14.89
C ARG A 68 -33.25 -18.38 -14.96
N GLY A 69 -32.62 -17.35 -15.52
CA GLY A 69 -33.29 -16.12 -15.91
C GLY A 69 -33.27 -16.07 -17.42
N ASP A 70 -34.43 -16.18 -18.03
CA ASP A 70 -34.63 -16.02 -19.47
C ASP A 70 -34.04 -14.68 -19.92
N LEU A 71 -32.88 -14.75 -20.58
CA LEU A 71 -32.15 -13.60 -21.11
C LEU A 71 -32.98 -12.80 -22.15
N SER A 72 -34.03 -13.41 -22.68
CA SER A 72 -35.00 -12.85 -23.62
C SER A 72 -35.89 -11.76 -22.99
N ALA A 73 -36.06 -11.73 -21.67
CA ALA A 73 -36.82 -10.68 -21.00
C ALA A 73 -36.11 -9.31 -21.03
N TRP A 74 -34.78 -9.28 -21.20
CA TRP A 74 -33.99 -8.04 -21.09
C TRP A 74 -33.73 -7.37 -22.44
N THR A 75 -33.89 -8.08 -23.57
CA THR A 75 -33.57 -7.55 -24.91
C THR A 75 -34.79 -7.05 -25.69
N SER A 76 -36.01 -7.22 -25.17
CA SER A 76 -37.25 -6.91 -25.91
C SER A 76 -37.72 -5.45 -25.81
N GLY A 77 -36.92 -4.55 -25.23
CA GLY A 77 -37.29 -3.15 -24.99
C GLY A 77 -36.49 -2.11 -25.76
N ALA A 78 -35.78 -2.48 -26.83
CA ALA A 78 -35.05 -1.55 -27.69
C ALA A 78 -35.70 -1.51 -29.08
N ARG A 79 -36.80 -0.76 -29.20
CA ARG A 79 -37.22 0.07 -30.34
C ARG A 79 -38.66 0.54 -30.14
#